data_AF-A0A7J9Z6M6-F1
#
_entry.id   AF-A0A7J9Z6M6-F1
#
_cell.length_a   1.000
_cell.length_b   1.000
_cell.length_c   1.000
_cell.angle_alpha   90.00
_cell.angle_beta   90.00
_cell.angle_gamma   90.00
#
_symmetry.space_group_name_H-M   'P 1'
#
loop_
_entity.id
_entity.type
_entity.pdbx_description
1 polymer ?
#
loop_
_entity_poly.entity_id
_entity_poly.type
_entity_poly.pdbx_seq_one_letter_code
_entity_poly.pdbx_strand_id
1 'polypeptide(L)'
;MSAPDWLQPLVDASRDVLPEELSRYRPTGDGGRKAAVLILFGEGQDGPDVLLVQRSDGLRAHAGQPAFPGGAEEQGDGGPVGAALREAQEETGLDPGGVEVLAELPTLALPVSAFVVTPVIGWWREPTEVRAVDHGEIAAVARVPVAELVDPANRLRIRHPAGHIGPAFRVRDMLVWGFTGGLLDRVLELGGFARPWLDEARVEDLPEDRLALSLRTAPPDYDL
;
A
#
# COMPACT_ATOMS: atom_id res chain seq x y z
N MET A 1 -0.22 -24.05 -4.02
CA MET A 1 0.26 -24.13 -5.42
C MET A 1 1.42 -23.16 -5.48
N SER A 2 1.89 -22.67 -6.63
CA SER A 2 3.00 -21.70 -6.68
C SER A 2 2.52 -20.39 -7.32
N ALA A 3 3.14 -19.28 -6.91
CA ALA A 3 2.96 -17.99 -7.55
C ALA A 3 3.23 -18.09 -9.07
N PRO A 4 2.62 -17.22 -9.90
CA PRO A 4 2.97 -17.13 -11.31
C PRO A 4 4.43 -16.69 -11.49
N ASP A 5 5.07 -17.13 -12.57
CA ASP A 5 6.51 -16.89 -12.83
C ASP A 5 6.90 -15.42 -12.75
N TRP A 6 6.03 -14.51 -13.20
CA TRP A 6 6.27 -13.06 -13.17
C TRP A 6 6.26 -12.47 -11.75
N LEU A 7 5.68 -13.15 -10.76
CA LEU A 7 5.65 -12.74 -9.36
C LEU A 7 6.72 -13.43 -8.52
N GLN A 8 7.31 -14.52 -9.04
CA GLN A 8 8.34 -15.29 -8.34
C GLN A 8 9.55 -14.47 -7.87
N PRO A 9 10.07 -13.49 -8.63
CA PRO A 9 11.17 -12.64 -8.15
C PRO A 9 10.84 -11.91 -6.84
N LEU A 10 9.60 -11.41 -6.69
CA LEU A 10 9.15 -10.76 -5.47
C LEU A 10 9.07 -11.76 -4.31
N VAL A 11 8.55 -12.97 -4.57
CA VAL A 11 8.46 -14.03 -3.56
C VAL A 11 9.85 -14.43 -3.07
N ASP A 12 10.81 -14.58 -3.99
CA ASP A 12 12.19 -14.93 -3.63
C ASP A 12 12.84 -13.80 -2.83
N ALA A 13 12.70 -12.55 -3.28
CA ALA A 13 13.23 -11.38 -2.58
C ALA A 13 12.62 -11.19 -1.19
N SER A 14 11.34 -11.54 -0.99
CA SER A 14 10.65 -11.39 0.29
C SER A 14 11.25 -12.21 1.44
N ARG A 15 12.03 -13.26 1.13
CA ARG A 15 12.64 -14.15 2.13
C ARG A 15 13.80 -13.49 2.88
N ASP A 16 14.53 -12.62 2.19
CA ASP A 16 15.79 -12.05 2.67
C ASP A 16 15.72 -10.53 2.85
N VAL A 17 14.62 -9.89 2.44
CA VAL A 17 14.47 -8.43 2.52
C VAL A 17 14.50 -7.94 3.97
N LEU A 18 15.33 -6.94 4.22
CA LEU A 18 15.45 -6.32 5.53
C LEU A 18 14.49 -5.11 5.66
N PRO A 19 14.01 -4.78 6.88
CA PRO A 19 13.14 -3.62 7.10
C PRO A 19 13.68 -2.31 6.51
N GLU A 20 15.00 -2.09 6.56
CA GLU A 20 15.67 -0.91 6.02
C GLU A 20 15.61 -0.75 4.51
N GLU A 21 15.39 -1.84 3.78
CA GLU A 21 15.23 -1.83 2.33
C GLU A 21 13.81 -1.40 1.95
N LEU A 22 12.83 -1.68 2.83
CA LEU A 22 11.42 -1.35 2.62
C LEU A 22 11.07 0.07 3.11
N SER A 23 11.60 0.49 4.26
CA SER A 23 11.29 1.79 4.83
C SER A 23 12.40 2.32 5.72
N ARG A 24 12.59 3.65 5.69
CA ARG A 24 13.42 4.34 6.69
C ARG A 24 12.78 4.39 8.07
N TYR A 25 11.48 4.13 8.16
CA TYR A 25 10.69 4.22 9.38
C TYR A 25 10.54 2.86 10.03
N ARG A 26 11.28 2.67 11.13
CA ARG A 26 11.38 1.41 11.85
C ARG A 26 10.56 1.46 13.15
N PRO A 27 9.98 0.33 13.59
CA PRO A 27 9.44 0.23 14.94
C PRO A 27 10.54 0.50 15.98
N THR A 28 10.37 1.54 16.79
CA THR A 28 11.23 1.78 17.95
C THR A 28 10.68 1.02 19.15
N GLY A 29 10.86 -0.31 19.16
CA GLY A 29 10.38 -1.22 20.22
C GLY A 29 9.04 -1.89 19.92
N ASP A 30 8.56 -2.69 20.88
CA ASP A 30 7.38 -3.59 20.72
C ASP A 30 6.01 -2.91 20.97
N GLY A 31 5.98 -1.57 21.10
CA GLY A 31 4.85 -0.83 21.68
C GLY A 31 3.77 -0.30 20.73
N GLY A 32 3.80 -0.67 19.44
CA GLY A 32 2.84 -0.18 18.45
C GLY A 32 1.54 -0.99 18.36
N ARG A 33 0.44 -0.35 17.96
CA ARG A 33 -0.80 -1.04 17.56
C ARG A 33 -0.50 -1.87 16.31
N LYS A 34 -0.79 -3.16 16.33
CA LYS A 34 -0.56 -4.03 15.16
C LYS A 34 -1.60 -3.74 14.09
N ALA A 35 -1.14 -3.74 12.85
CA ALA A 35 -1.97 -3.62 11.66
C ALA A 35 -1.35 -4.42 10.53
N ALA A 36 -2.13 -4.71 9.49
CA ALA A 36 -1.65 -5.39 8.31
C ALA A 36 -2.29 -4.81 7.05
N VAL A 37 -1.54 -4.87 5.96
CA VAL A 37 -2.02 -4.42 4.63
C VAL A 37 -1.80 -5.51 3.61
N LEU A 38 -2.76 -5.71 2.72
CA LEU A 38 -2.70 -6.69 1.65
C LEU A 38 -2.18 -6.06 0.36
N ILE A 39 -0.97 -6.42 -0.05
CA ILE A 39 -0.44 -6.11 -1.36
C ILE A 39 -0.86 -7.25 -2.30
N LEU A 40 -2.07 -7.13 -2.83
CA LEU A 40 -2.66 -8.17 -3.67
C LEU A 40 -2.32 -7.95 -5.13
N PHE A 41 -1.55 -8.87 -5.69
CA PHE A 41 -1.29 -8.95 -7.11
C PHE A 41 -2.33 -9.82 -7.81
N GLY A 42 -2.87 -9.36 -8.93
CA GLY A 42 -3.74 -10.13 -9.82
C GLY A 42 -3.22 -10.10 -11.24
N GLU A 43 -3.93 -10.79 -12.14
CA GLU A 43 -3.73 -10.66 -13.58
C GLU A 43 -5.06 -10.25 -14.21
N GLY A 44 -5.07 -9.06 -14.79
CA GLY A 44 -6.20 -8.47 -15.48
C GLY A 44 -6.02 -8.55 -17.00
N GLN A 45 -6.94 -7.93 -17.73
CA GLN A 45 -6.90 -7.84 -19.19
C GLN A 45 -5.62 -7.16 -19.72
N ASP A 46 -5.04 -6.25 -18.93
CA ASP A 46 -3.87 -5.43 -19.26
C ASP A 46 -2.57 -6.00 -18.64
N GLY A 47 -2.61 -7.25 -18.17
CA GLY A 47 -1.50 -7.95 -17.52
C GLY A 47 -1.55 -7.88 -15.99
N PRO A 48 -0.39 -8.05 -15.30
CA PRO A 48 -0.32 -7.97 -13.84
C PRO A 48 -0.89 -6.66 -13.30
N ASP A 49 -1.65 -6.72 -12.22
CA ASP A 49 -2.23 -5.56 -11.54
C ASP A 49 -2.11 -5.66 -10.02
N VAL A 50 -2.32 -4.53 -9.34
CA VAL A 50 -2.29 -4.40 -7.88
C VAL A 50 -3.60 -3.79 -7.39
N LEU A 51 -4.21 -4.39 -6.37
CA LEU A 51 -5.42 -3.86 -5.73
C LEU A 51 -5.08 -2.68 -4.81
N LEU A 52 -5.74 -1.55 -5.04
CA LEU A 52 -5.69 -0.36 -4.20
C LEU A 52 -7.09 0.11 -3.84
N VAL A 53 -7.20 0.76 -2.69
CA VAL A 53 -8.40 1.47 -2.22
C VAL A 53 -8.08 2.94 -2.02
N GLN A 54 -9.08 3.79 -2.16
CA GLN A 54 -9.00 5.19 -1.76
C GLN A 54 -10.05 5.43 -0.68
N ARG A 55 -9.62 5.88 0.49
CA ARG A 55 -10.51 6.16 1.62
C ARG A 55 -11.36 7.41 1.33
N SER A 56 -12.60 7.43 1.82
CA SER A 56 -13.53 8.55 1.65
C SER A 56 -13.09 9.81 2.41
N ASP A 57 -13.37 10.98 1.83
CA ASP A 57 -12.98 12.29 2.37
C ASP A 57 -13.63 12.65 3.71
N GLY A 58 -14.72 11.95 4.08
CA GLY A 58 -15.47 12.15 5.33
C GLY A 58 -14.83 11.53 6.57
N LEU A 59 -13.78 10.72 6.43
CA LEU A 59 -13.13 10.04 7.55
C LEU A 59 -12.25 10.98 8.39
N ARG A 60 -12.22 10.74 9.71
CA ARG A 60 -11.36 11.47 10.66
C ARG A 60 -9.86 11.23 10.42
N ALA A 61 -9.50 10.15 9.73
CA ALA A 61 -8.13 9.70 9.47
C ALA A 61 -7.96 9.24 8.00
N HIS A 62 -6.84 9.60 7.36
CA HIS A 62 -6.44 9.15 6.01
C HIS A 62 -7.46 9.42 4.89
N ALA A 63 -8.37 10.38 5.08
CA ALA A 63 -9.37 10.72 4.09
C ALA A 63 -8.71 11.05 2.73
N GLY A 64 -9.28 10.53 1.64
CA GLY A 64 -8.78 10.71 0.27
C GLY A 64 -7.45 10.03 -0.06
N GLN A 65 -6.79 9.33 0.88
CA GLN A 65 -5.48 8.71 0.65
C GLN A 65 -5.62 7.33 0.01
N PRO A 66 -4.92 7.08 -1.11
CA PRO A 66 -4.78 5.75 -1.66
C PRO A 66 -3.93 4.85 -0.76
N ALA A 67 -4.40 3.64 -0.54
CA ALA A 67 -3.76 2.63 0.30
C ALA A 67 -3.91 1.24 -0.31
N PHE A 68 -3.11 0.31 0.17
CA PHE A 68 -3.46 -1.10 0.09
C PHE A 68 -4.64 -1.37 1.04
N PRO A 69 -5.56 -2.30 0.70
CA PRO A 69 -6.57 -2.72 1.66
C PRO A 69 -5.94 -3.20 2.95
N GLY A 70 -6.50 -2.83 4.11
CA GLY A 70 -5.90 -3.20 5.38
C GLY A 70 -6.28 -2.30 6.55
N GLY A 71 -5.94 -2.77 7.75
CA GLY A 71 -6.39 -2.16 8.99
C GLY A 71 -5.74 -2.77 10.22
N ALA A 72 -6.32 -2.47 11.38
CA ALA A 72 -5.81 -2.94 12.66
C ALA A 72 -6.02 -4.45 12.82
N GLU A 73 -5.08 -5.13 13.48
CA GLU A 73 -5.29 -6.53 13.87
C GLU A 73 -6.32 -6.61 15.00
N GLU A 74 -7.34 -7.44 14.82
CA GLU A 74 -8.41 -7.70 15.77
C GLU A 74 -8.30 -9.05 16.46
N GLN A 75 -9.01 -9.19 17.59
CA GLN A 75 -9.10 -10.45 18.29
C GLN A 75 -9.87 -11.47 17.45
N GLY A 76 -9.15 -12.45 16.88
CA GLY A 76 -9.74 -13.50 16.06
C GLY A 76 -9.10 -13.61 14.68
N ASP A 77 -8.33 -12.60 14.26
CA ASP A 77 -7.66 -12.59 12.95
C ASP A 77 -6.60 -13.69 12.82
N GLY A 78 -6.11 -14.23 13.93
CA GLY A 78 -5.08 -15.28 13.91
C GLY A 78 -3.71 -14.80 13.39
N GLY A 79 -3.51 -13.48 13.36
CA GLY A 79 -2.27 -12.83 12.94
C GLY A 79 -2.49 -11.81 11.81
N PRO A 80 -1.41 -11.20 11.30
CA PRO A 80 -1.46 -10.14 10.30
C PRO A 80 -2.09 -10.59 8.97
N VAL A 81 -1.89 -11.84 8.57
CA VAL A 81 -2.49 -12.39 7.35
C VAL A 81 -4.02 -12.37 7.41
N GLY A 82 -4.60 -12.82 8.53
CA GLY A 82 -6.06 -12.82 8.67
C GLY A 82 -6.62 -11.41 8.75
N ALA A 83 -5.92 -10.49 9.42
CA ALA A 83 -6.29 -9.07 9.45
C ALA A 83 -6.32 -8.47 8.04
N ALA A 84 -5.24 -8.66 7.27
CA ALA A 84 -5.14 -8.14 5.90
C ALA A 84 -6.25 -8.69 4.98
N LEU A 85 -6.58 -9.99 5.09
CA LEU A 85 -7.63 -10.62 4.28
C LEU A 85 -9.04 -10.18 4.71
N ARG A 86 -9.30 -10.09 6.02
CA ARG A 86 -10.58 -9.60 6.56
C ARG A 86 -10.84 -8.17 6.09
N GLU A 87 -9.89 -7.28 6.31
CA GLU A 87 -10.01 -5.87 5.91
C GLU A 87 -10.19 -5.73 4.39
N ALA A 88 -9.44 -6.51 3.59
CA ALA A 88 -9.62 -6.48 2.14
C ALA A 88 -11.02 -6.94 1.71
N GLN A 89 -11.59 -7.96 2.36
CA GLN A 89 -12.97 -8.38 2.14
C GLN A 89 -13.96 -7.29 2.58
N GLU A 90 -13.77 -6.68 3.75
CA GLU A 90 -14.65 -5.65 4.30
C GLU A 90 -14.63 -4.37 3.46
N GLU A 91 -13.47 -3.95 2.94
CA GLU A 91 -13.33 -2.70 2.17
C GLU A 91 -13.75 -2.88 0.70
N THR A 92 -13.45 -4.03 0.09
CA THR A 92 -13.56 -4.23 -1.37
C THR A 92 -14.57 -5.29 -1.81
N GLY A 93 -15.03 -6.11 -0.89
CA GLY A 93 -15.93 -7.23 -1.17
C GLY A 93 -15.24 -8.41 -1.86
N LEU A 94 -13.91 -8.42 -1.96
CA LEU A 94 -13.18 -9.56 -2.52
C LEU A 94 -13.45 -10.84 -1.73
N ASP A 95 -13.42 -12.00 -2.40
CA ASP A 95 -13.45 -13.30 -1.74
C ASP A 95 -12.03 -13.75 -1.36
N PRO A 96 -11.70 -13.85 -0.05
CA PRO A 96 -10.39 -14.33 0.39
C PRO A 96 -10.06 -15.76 -0.07
N GLY A 97 -11.06 -16.59 -0.39
CA GLY A 97 -10.86 -17.94 -0.91
C GLY A 97 -10.12 -17.99 -2.26
N GLY A 98 -10.16 -16.89 -3.01
CA GLY A 98 -9.42 -16.71 -4.26
C GLY A 98 -7.99 -16.21 -4.08
N VAL A 99 -7.55 -15.90 -2.85
CA VAL A 99 -6.24 -15.30 -2.55
C VAL A 99 -5.28 -16.36 -2.00
N GLU A 100 -4.13 -16.52 -2.65
CA GLU A 100 -3.00 -17.31 -2.15
C GLU A 100 -1.98 -16.36 -1.50
N VAL A 101 -1.77 -16.51 -0.20
CA VAL A 101 -0.79 -15.70 0.56
C VAL A 101 0.61 -16.23 0.29
N LEU A 102 1.50 -15.36 -0.17
CA LEU A 102 2.84 -15.73 -0.64
C LEU A 102 3.93 -15.42 0.38
N ALA A 103 3.83 -14.28 1.06
CA ALA A 103 4.82 -13.84 2.04
C ALA A 103 4.26 -12.78 3.00
N GLU A 104 4.83 -12.72 4.19
CA GLU A 104 4.78 -11.55 5.07
C GLU A 104 6.11 -10.82 4.96
N LEU A 105 6.07 -9.52 4.67
CA LEU A 105 7.27 -8.67 4.70
C LEU A 105 7.56 -8.22 6.14
N PRO A 106 8.82 -7.83 6.44
CA PRO A 106 9.15 -7.27 7.74
C PRO A 106 8.24 -6.10 8.15
N THR A 107 7.98 -6.00 9.46
CA THR A 107 7.08 -4.98 9.98
C THR A 107 7.69 -3.58 9.90
N LEU A 108 6.84 -2.61 9.54
CA LEU A 108 7.23 -1.21 9.32
C LEU A 108 6.44 -0.30 10.28
N ALA A 109 7.10 0.67 10.88
CA ALA A 109 6.40 1.68 11.66
C ALA A 109 5.80 2.72 10.74
N LEU A 110 4.54 3.11 10.99
CA LEU A 110 3.97 4.30 10.37
C LEU A 110 4.21 5.50 11.28
N PRO A 111 5.12 6.43 10.94
CA PRO A 111 5.50 7.54 11.82
C PRO A 111 4.34 8.46 12.17
N VAL A 112 3.38 8.57 11.27
CA VAL A 112 2.20 9.41 11.42
C VAL A 112 1.13 8.77 12.32
N SER A 113 1.39 7.61 12.91
CA SER A 113 0.44 6.91 13.79
C SER A 113 1.18 6.05 14.83
N ALA A 114 0.44 5.42 15.74
CA ALA A 114 1.01 4.41 16.64
C ALA A 114 1.06 3.00 16.01
N PHE A 115 0.83 2.86 14.71
CA PHE A 115 0.74 1.55 14.06
C PHE A 115 2.10 0.97 13.65
N VAL A 116 2.22 -0.33 13.82
CA VAL A 116 3.25 -1.19 13.24
C VAL A 116 2.54 -2.10 12.24
N VAL A 117 2.85 -1.88 10.96
CA VAL A 117 2.17 -2.54 9.84
C VAL A 117 3.00 -3.69 9.31
N THR A 118 2.37 -4.85 9.16
CA THR A 118 2.90 -6.00 8.42
C THR A 118 2.34 -5.98 6.99
N PRO A 119 3.16 -5.78 5.96
CA PRO A 119 2.73 -5.97 4.57
C PRO A 119 2.62 -7.46 4.24
N VAL A 120 1.50 -7.87 3.66
CA VAL A 120 1.23 -9.25 3.23
C VAL A 120 1.17 -9.28 1.71
N ILE A 121 2.02 -10.08 1.07
CA ILE A 121 2.01 -10.29 -0.38
C ILE A 121 1.01 -11.40 -0.70
N GLY A 122 0.03 -11.11 -1.55
CA GLY A 122 -0.97 -12.06 -2.02
C GLY A 122 -0.97 -12.20 -3.54
N TRP A 123 -1.28 -13.40 -4.02
CA TRP A 123 -1.64 -13.68 -5.41
C TRP A 123 -3.14 -13.97 -5.52
N TRP A 124 -3.84 -13.19 -6.34
CA TRP A 124 -5.26 -13.34 -6.56
C TRP A 124 -5.54 -14.38 -7.64
N ARG A 125 -5.41 -15.65 -7.25
CA ARG A 125 -5.55 -16.84 -8.12
C ARG A 125 -6.94 -16.92 -8.77
N GLU A 126 -7.99 -16.56 -8.05
CA GLU A 126 -9.36 -16.50 -8.55
C GLU A 126 -9.96 -15.11 -8.27
N PRO A 127 -9.73 -14.13 -9.18
CA PRO A 127 -10.25 -12.78 -8.99
C PRO A 127 -11.77 -12.73 -8.95
N THR A 128 -12.31 -11.99 -7.98
CA THR A 128 -13.75 -11.67 -7.91
C THR A 128 -13.98 -10.21 -8.30
N GLU A 129 -15.24 -9.87 -8.59
CA GLU A 129 -15.62 -8.46 -8.72
C GLU A 129 -15.37 -7.73 -7.39
N VAL A 130 -14.86 -6.51 -7.47
CA VAL A 130 -14.60 -5.65 -6.31
C VAL A 130 -15.22 -4.29 -6.49
N ARG A 131 -15.66 -3.73 -5.37
CA ARG A 131 -16.27 -2.41 -5.26
C ARG A 131 -16.13 -1.93 -3.83
N ALA A 132 -16.26 -0.62 -3.60
CA ALA A 132 -16.41 -0.12 -2.25
C ALA A 132 -17.64 -0.78 -1.60
N VAL A 133 -17.43 -1.48 -0.49
CA VAL A 133 -18.52 -2.11 0.27
C VAL A 133 -19.26 -1.06 1.08
N ASP A 134 -18.51 -0.19 1.76
CA ASP A 134 -19.03 1.00 2.45
C ASP A 134 -18.46 2.29 1.84
N HIS A 135 -19.31 3.03 1.14
CA HIS A 135 -18.95 4.32 0.55
C HIS A 135 -18.68 5.43 1.58
N GLY A 136 -19.11 5.25 2.82
CA GLY A 136 -18.77 6.12 3.94
C GLY A 136 -17.28 6.05 4.29
N GLU A 137 -16.64 4.90 4.03
CA GLU A 137 -15.24 4.65 4.36
C GLU A 137 -14.32 4.59 3.14
N ILE A 138 -14.82 4.04 2.02
CA ILE A 138 -14.06 3.83 0.79
C ILE A 138 -14.71 4.56 -0.39
N ALA A 139 -13.99 5.52 -0.97
CA ALA A 139 -14.44 6.30 -2.12
C ALA A 139 -14.24 5.55 -3.44
N ALA A 140 -13.14 4.79 -3.55
CA ALA A 140 -12.82 4.05 -4.76
C ALA A 140 -12.06 2.75 -4.44
N VAL A 141 -12.24 1.76 -5.30
CA VAL A 141 -11.47 0.53 -5.35
C VAL A 141 -10.97 0.38 -6.78
N ALA A 142 -9.68 0.10 -6.96
CA ALA A 142 -9.08 0.00 -8.28
C ALA A 142 -8.07 -1.15 -8.33
N ARG A 143 -8.14 -1.94 -9.40
CA ARG A 143 -7.04 -2.80 -9.84
C ARG A 143 -6.19 -1.98 -10.80
N VAL A 144 -4.99 -1.61 -10.38
CA VAL A 144 -4.10 -0.76 -11.17
C VAL A 144 -3.07 -1.64 -11.88
N PRO A 145 -3.02 -1.65 -13.22
CA PRO A 145 -2.01 -2.39 -13.95
C PRO A 145 -0.60 -2.02 -13.51
N VAL A 146 0.27 -3.01 -13.30
CA VAL A 146 1.68 -2.81 -12.98
C VAL A 146 2.34 -1.95 -14.05
N ALA A 147 1.96 -2.13 -15.32
CA ALA A 147 2.43 -1.31 -16.44
C ALA A 147 2.16 0.19 -16.25
N GLU A 148 1.01 0.58 -15.67
CA GLU A 148 0.70 1.97 -15.35
C GLU A 148 1.54 2.48 -14.18
N LEU A 149 1.76 1.65 -13.16
CA LEU A 149 2.56 2.02 -11.98
C LEU A 149 4.04 2.23 -12.32
N VAL A 150 4.58 1.43 -13.23
CA VAL A 150 5.98 1.53 -13.64
C VAL A 150 6.20 2.47 -14.82
N ASP A 151 5.14 3.04 -15.40
CA ASP A 151 5.25 4.06 -16.43
C ASP A 151 5.92 5.32 -15.86
N PRO A 152 7.07 5.76 -16.40
CA PRO A 152 7.74 6.96 -15.92
C PRO A 152 6.88 8.23 -16.00
N ALA A 153 5.87 8.29 -16.87
CA ALA A 153 4.93 9.41 -16.95
C ALA A 153 3.99 9.52 -15.73
N ASN A 154 3.73 8.39 -15.06
CA ASN A 154 2.87 8.32 -13.88
C ASN A 154 3.67 8.43 -12.58
N ARG A 155 5.01 8.36 -12.64
CA ARG A 155 5.89 8.39 -11.47
C ARG A 155 6.43 9.79 -11.22
N LEU A 156 6.37 10.22 -9.98
CA LEU A 156 6.86 11.51 -9.52
C LEU A 156 7.40 11.40 -8.08
N ARG A 157 7.96 12.49 -7.57
CA ARG A 157 8.35 12.58 -6.17
C ARG A 157 7.52 13.66 -5.50
N ILE A 158 7.01 13.37 -4.31
CA ILE A 158 6.27 14.33 -3.50
C ILE A 158 7.15 14.83 -2.37
N ARG A 159 7.26 16.15 -2.24
CA ARG A 159 7.87 16.84 -1.10
C ARG A 159 6.81 17.12 -0.04
N HIS A 160 6.97 16.50 1.11
CA HIS A 160 6.22 16.81 2.32
C HIS A 160 6.77 18.10 2.96
N PRO A 161 5.94 18.97 3.58
CA PRO A 161 6.41 20.17 4.27
C PRO A 161 7.46 19.92 5.36
N ALA A 162 7.43 18.75 5.98
CA ALA A 162 8.46 18.21 6.89
C ALA A 162 9.83 17.93 6.22
N GLY A 163 10.08 18.45 5.01
CA GLY A 163 11.33 18.28 4.24
C GLY A 163 11.52 16.90 3.57
N HIS A 164 10.65 15.94 3.84
CA HIS A 164 10.78 14.58 3.31
C HIS A 164 10.34 14.50 1.83
N ILE A 165 11.17 13.91 0.97
CA ILE A 165 10.84 13.65 -0.44
C ILE A 165 10.76 12.14 -0.69
N GLY A 166 9.61 11.66 -1.16
CA GLY A 166 9.36 10.23 -1.40
C GLY A 166 8.75 9.95 -2.78
N PRO A 167 8.74 8.69 -3.22
CA PRO A 167 8.10 8.29 -4.47
C PRO A 167 6.58 8.46 -4.39
N ALA A 168 5.98 8.76 -5.53
CA ALA A 168 4.55 8.85 -5.70
C ALA A 168 4.13 8.45 -7.12
N PHE A 169 2.86 8.09 -7.25
CA PHE A 169 2.25 7.60 -8.49
C PHE A 169 0.94 8.33 -8.74
N ARG A 170 0.72 8.83 -9.96
CA ARG A 170 -0.56 9.33 -10.42
C ARG A 170 -1.21 8.31 -11.33
N VAL A 171 -2.22 7.62 -10.81
CA VAL A 171 -2.90 6.53 -11.50
C VAL A 171 -4.38 6.56 -11.14
N ARG A 172 -5.28 6.34 -12.10
CA ARG A 172 -6.73 6.19 -11.84
C ARG A 172 -7.31 7.29 -10.92
N ASP A 173 -6.96 8.55 -11.19
CA ASP A 173 -7.33 9.75 -10.42
C ASP A 173 -6.84 9.78 -8.96
N MET A 174 -6.02 8.80 -8.58
CA MET A 174 -5.35 8.71 -7.30
C MET A 174 -3.94 9.29 -7.37
N LEU A 175 -3.56 10.03 -6.34
CA LEU A 175 -2.16 10.30 -6.02
C LEU A 175 -1.75 9.32 -4.92
N VAL A 176 -1.03 8.26 -5.26
CA VAL A 176 -0.47 7.29 -4.31
C VAL A 176 0.87 7.84 -3.82
N TRP A 177 1.01 8.14 -2.53
CA TRP A 177 2.21 8.76 -1.98
C TRP A 177 2.42 8.33 -0.52
N GLY A 178 3.43 8.89 0.16
CA GLY A 178 3.66 8.65 1.57
C GLY A 178 4.11 7.22 1.85
N PHE A 179 3.57 6.59 2.90
CA PHE A 179 3.90 5.20 3.24
C PHE A 179 3.52 4.23 2.11
N THR A 180 2.29 4.32 1.59
CA THR A 180 1.82 3.47 0.49
C THR A 180 2.70 3.64 -0.75
N GLY A 181 3.00 4.88 -1.15
CA GLY A 181 3.87 5.14 -2.31
C GLY A 181 5.28 4.58 -2.12
N GLY A 182 5.88 4.76 -0.94
CA GLY A 182 7.19 4.19 -0.61
C GLY A 182 7.21 2.66 -0.68
N LEU A 183 6.23 2.02 -0.04
CA LEU A 183 6.13 0.55 -0.01
C LEU A 183 5.87 -0.02 -1.41
N LEU A 184 4.98 0.61 -2.18
CA LEU A 184 4.70 0.21 -3.55
C LEU A 184 5.94 0.30 -4.45
N ASP A 185 6.71 1.39 -4.36
CA ASP A 185 7.95 1.57 -5.11
C ASP A 185 8.96 0.45 -4.83
N ARG A 186 9.14 0.10 -3.54
CA ARG A 186 10.05 -0.98 -3.13
C ARG A 186 9.59 -2.36 -3.59
N VAL A 187 8.30 -2.64 -3.49
CA VAL A 187 7.76 -3.92 -3.93
C VAL A 187 7.87 -4.09 -5.45
N LEU A 188 7.64 -3.01 -6.21
CA LEU A 188 7.84 -3.01 -7.66
C LEU A 188 9.33 -3.21 -8.05
N GLU A 189 10.25 -2.63 -7.27
CA GLU A 189 11.69 -2.83 -7.43
C GLU A 189 12.11 -4.28 -7.14
N LEU A 190 11.71 -4.82 -5.98
CA LEU A 190 12.00 -6.19 -5.56
C LEU A 190 11.40 -7.24 -6.51
N GLY A 191 10.21 -6.97 -7.05
CA GLY A 191 9.57 -7.82 -8.05
C GLY A 191 10.18 -7.74 -9.45
N GLY A 192 11.18 -6.87 -9.67
CA GLY A 192 11.81 -6.70 -10.99
C GLY A 192 10.93 -5.98 -12.01
N PHE A 193 9.85 -5.30 -11.58
CA PHE A 193 8.95 -4.55 -12.45
C PHE A 193 9.46 -3.13 -12.73
N ALA A 194 10.31 -2.59 -11.85
CA ALA A 194 10.72 -1.20 -11.90
C ALA A 194 11.39 -0.83 -13.22
N ARG A 195 10.90 0.26 -13.83
CA ARG A 195 11.54 0.93 -14.97
C ARG A 195 12.36 2.14 -14.48
N PRO A 196 13.36 2.59 -15.24
CA PRO A 196 14.05 3.84 -14.93
C PRO A 196 13.07 5.00 -14.78
N TRP A 197 13.27 5.83 -13.76
CA TRP A 197 12.58 7.10 -13.64
C TRP A 197 13.01 8.02 -14.79
N LEU A 198 12.18 9.00 -15.16
CA LEU A 198 12.66 10.09 -16.02
C LEU A 198 13.80 10.81 -15.29
N ASP A 199 14.85 11.20 -16.03
CA ASP A 199 16.09 11.80 -15.51
C ASP A 199 15.84 13.02 -14.59
N GLU A 200 14.70 13.66 -14.75
CA GLU A 200 14.13 14.67 -13.84
C GLU A 200 12.86 14.10 -13.18
N ALA A 201 12.99 13.18 -12.22
CA ALA A 201 11.83 12.72 -11.45
C ALA A 201 11.13 13.96 -10.87
N ARG A 202 9.99 14.34 -11.46
CA ARG A 202 9.28 15.59 -11.18
C ARG A 202 9.03 15.66 -9.69
N VAL A 203 9.67 16.61 -9.01
CA VAL A 203 9.42 16.85 -7.60
C VAL A 203 8.32 17.89 -7.48
N GLU A 204 7.21 17.50 -6.88
CA GLU A 204 6.08 18.39 -6.63
C GLU A 204 5.83 18.48 -5.13
N ASP A 205 5.33 19.62 -4.66
CA ASP A 205 4.94 19.75 -3.25
C ASP A 205 3.64 18.98 -3.01
N LEU A 206 3.50 18.42 -1.80
CA LEU A 206 2.27 17.73 -1.41
C LEU A 206 1.08 18.71 -1.54
N PRO A 207 0.05 18.37 -2.34
CA PRO A 207 -1.11 19.24 -2.49
C PRO A 207 -1.76 19.57 -1.13
N GLU A 208 -2.23 20.81 -0.95
CA GLU A 208 -2.74 21.30 0.34
C GLU A 208 -3.93 20.47 0.85
N ASP A 209 -4.81 20.04 -0.05
CA ASP A 209 -5.92 19.13 0.25
C ASP A 209 -5.41 17.82 0.84
N ARG A 210 -4.31 17.26 0.32
CA ARG A 210 -3.70 16.02 0.80
C ARG A 210 -2.90 16.20 2.09
N LEU A 211 -2.27 17.36 2.28
CA LEU A 211 -1.59 17.72 3.52
C LEU A 211 -2.57 17.81 4.69
N ALA A 212 -3.70 18.50 4.49
CA ALA A 212 -4.74 18.64 5.51
C ALA A 212 -5.32 17.28 5.96
N LEU A 213 -5.26 16.26 5.09
CA LEU A 213 -5.71 14.90 5.35
C LEU A 213 -4.64 14.08 6.11
N SER A 214 -3.36 14.30 5.82
CA SER A 214 -2.23 13.67 6.51
C SER A 214 -2.02 14.18 7.94
N LEU A 215 -2.36 15.44 8.21
CA LEU A 215 -2.22 16.05 9.54
C LEU A 215 -3.32 15.60 10.52
N ARG A 216 -4.44 15.06 10.03
CA ARG A 216 -5.53 14.55 10.88
C ARG A 216 -5.22 13.20 11.53
N THR A 217 -4.17 12.54 11.08
CA THR A 217 -3.73 11.23 11.57
C THR A 217 -2.53 11.29 12.49
N ALA A 218 -1.75 12.37 12.43
CA ALA A 218 -0.55 12.55 13.24
C ALA A 218 -0.92 12.72 14.73
N PRO A 219 -0.20 12.06 15.65
CA PRO A 219 -0.37 12.32 17.08
C PRO A 219 -0.06 13.80 17.40
N PRO A 220 -0.69 14.37 18.44
CA PRO A 220 -0.61 15.81 18.77
C PRO A 220 0.81 16.33 19.06
N ASP A 221 1.77 15.44 19.35
CA ASP A 221 3.17 15.78 19.66
C ASP A 221 4.14 15.47 18.50
N TYR A 222 3.62 15.32 17.28
CA TYR A 222 4.44 15.14 16.08
C TYR A 222 5.05 16.48 15.64
N ASP A 223 6.31 16.72 15.97
CA ASP A 223 7.07 17.86 15.43
C ASP A 223 7.39 17.61 13.95
N LEU A 224 6.97 18.57 13.11
CA LEU A 224 7.06 18.58 11.64
C LEU A 224 8.49 18.82 11.13
#